data_AF-A0A0Q5KW19-F1
#
_entry.id   AF-A0A0Q5KW19-F1
#
_cell.length_a   1.000
_cell.length_b   1.000
_cell.length_c   1.000
_cell.angle_alpha   90.00
_cell.angle_beta   90.00
_cell.angle_gamma   90.00
#
_symmetry.space_group_name_H-M   'P 1'
#
loop_
_entity.id
_entity.type
_entity.pdbx_description
1 polymer ?
#
loop_
_entity_poly.entity_id
_entity_poly.type
_entity_poly.pdbx_seq_one_letter_code
_entity_poly.pdbx_strand_id
1 'polypeptide(L)'
;MAGIWGRRKREQEELAAQDADLARRAEQALVAADERIRSTSDELAFAEAELGGQLTGDLKKALSAVRTHLREAFQMHQLNHDEIPDTAEELRTRNARIVQLCDWAQDLLDEKTTDLAASVAKVRRAPEVIAQVRKDAAELSSRIPHTNETVARLSARYADSAMHQITASAAEAEQLIAFATHGAAVSERRRAAKQNEEANLALETATEATRRASALLDAVEDFEIEALRAESTLAEVVADSRGDLIAARTAPQVPAVATAVTALQDALSALSPAGSPGDPFAELSQLREANTALDDAIATARHRAEHPLPSIQQVQHAIDDADRQLGVARGLIAGHRGWIGADARTRLAEAERLRVDLSDLLPAEETRDEALASARRVAHLAAEALQLAQRDIDSSRPQDQGWGGGGDGWGGGGWSGGGRRGGGGDIASGILGGLVIGSILDGIFD
;
A
#
# COMPACT_ATOMS: atom_id res chain seq x y z
N MET A 1 -46.96 -38.69 30.94
CA MET A 1 -45.87 -39.68 30.77
C MET A 1 -45.87 -40.39 29.40
N ALA A 2 -46.91 -40.29 28.55
CA ALA A 2 -46.96 -40.99 27.24
C ALA A 2 -46.18 -40.33 26.07
N GLY A 3 -45.83 -39.04 26.16
CA GLY A 3 -45.18 -38.29 25.07
C GLY A 3 -43.65 -38.45 24.94
N ILE A 4 -42.98 -39.11 25.91
CA ILE A 4 -41.52 -39.35 25.86
C ILE A 4 -41.21 -40.66 25.16
N TRP A 5 -42.05 -41.69 25.35
CA TRP A 5 -41.88 -43.01 24.74
C TRP A 5 -42.19 -43.01 23.22
N GLY A 6 -43.21 -42.26 22.80
CA GLY A 6 -43.54 -42.07 21.39
C GLY A 6 -42.53 -41.22 20.60
N ARG A 7 -41.84 -40.28 21.27
CA ARG A 7 -40.73 -39.52 20.66
C ARG A 7 -39.48 -40.39 20.46
N ARG A 8 -39.08 -41.14 21.49
CA ARG A 8 -37.95 -42.09 21.39
C ARG A 8 -38.15 -43.18 20.34
N LYS A 9 -39.38 -43.70 20.18
CA LYS A 9 -39.69 -44.68 19.14
C LYS A 9 -39.56 -44.10 17.73
N ARG A 10 -40.05 -42.87 17.51
CA ARG A 10 -39.91 -42.15 16.23
C ARG A 10 -38.45 -41.83 15.92
N GLU A 11 -37.69 -41.37 16.92
CA GLU A 11 -36.24 -41.13 16.80
C GLU A 11 -35.47 -42.42 16.43
N GLN A 12 -35.84 -43.56 17.01
CA GLN A 12 -35.25 -44.87 16.66
C GLN A 12 -35.62 -45.33 15.24
N GLU A 13 -36.88 -45.14 14.81
CA GLU A 13 -37.33 -45.45 13.45
C GLU A 13 -36.63 -44.56 12.41
N GLU A 14 -36.45 -43.27 12.70
CA GLU A 14 -35.71 -42.33 11.85
C GLU A 14 -34.22 -42.68 11.74
N LEU A 15 -33.57 -43.04 12.86
CA LEU A 15 -32.17 -43.49 12.87
C LEU A 15 -31.98 -44.79 12.09
N ALA A 16 -32.88 -45.76 12.25
CA ALA A 16 -32.83 -47.01 11.48
C ALA A 16 -33.01 -46.77 9.97
N ALA A 17 -33.86 -45.82 9.58
CA ALA A 17 -34.02 -45.43 8.18
C ALA A 17 -32.76 -44.76 7.61
N GLN A 18 -32.09 -43.90 8.39
CA GLN A 18 -30.82 -43.29 8.02
C GLN A 18 -29.70 -44.33 7.87
N ASP A 19 -29.62 -45.30 8.77
CA ASP A 19 -28.63 -46.38 8.71
C ASP A 19 -28.84 -47.27 7.49
N ALA A 20 -30.09 -47.60 7.15
CA ALA A 20 -30.44 -48.35 5.95
C ALA A 20 -30.12 -47.56 4.66
N ASP A 21 -30.29 -46.23 4.68
CA ASP A 21 -29.90 -45.38 3.57
C ASP A 21 -28.38 -45.33 3.39
N LEU A 22 -27.64 -45.19 4.49
CA LEU A 22 -26.18 -45.22 4.50
C LEU A 22 -25.61 -46.56 4.01
N ALA A 23 -26.21 -47.67 4.41
CA ALA A 23 -25.84 -49.01 3.92
C ALA A 23 -26.01 -49.14 2.40
N ARG A 24 -27.17 -48.69 1.86
CA ARG A 24 -27.40 -48.67 0.40
C ARG A 24 -26.40 -47.78 -0.33
N ARG A 25 -26.06 -46.61 0.22
CA ARG A 25 -25.04 -45.73 -0.35
C ARG A 25 -23.66 -46.39 -0.35
N ALA A 26 -23.30 -47.09 0.72
CA ALA A 26 -22.04 -47.82 0.80
C ALA A 26 -21.94 -48.91 -0.28
N GLU A 27 -23.00 -49.68 -0.50
CA GLU A 27 -23.07 -50.68 -1.59
C GLU A 27 -22.92 -50.05 -2.98
N GLN A 28 -23.66 -48.96 -3.24
CA GLN A 28 -23.59 -48.24 -4.51
C GLN A 28 -22.20 -47.64 -4.75
N ALA A 29 -21.59 -47.07 -3.71
CA ALA A 29 -20.26 -46.46 -3.78
C ALA A 29 -19.17 -47.51 -4.07
N LEU A 30 -19.27 -48.71 -3.50
CA LEU A 30 -18.35 -49.83 -3.80
C LEU A 30 -18.40 -50.23 -5.28
N VAL A 31 -19.61 -50.40 -5.83
CA VAL A 31 -19.79 -50.77 -7.23
C VAL A 31 -19.27 -49.66 -8.15
N ALA A 32 -19.59 -48.41 -7.86
CA ALA A 32 -19.12 -47.26 -8.63
C ALA A 32 -17.59 -47.12 -8.61
N ALA A 33 -16.96 -47.31 -7.45
CA ALA A 33 -15.52 -47.25 -7.31
C ALA A 33 -14.82 -48.41 -8.05
N ASP A 34 -15.35 -49.63 -8.00
CA ASP A 34 -14.79 -50.79 -8.72
C ASP A 34 -14.86 -50.60 -10.24
N GLU A 35 -16.01 -50.16 -10.74
CA GLU A 35 -16.19 -49.85 -12.17
C GLU A 35 -15.28 -48.70 -12.62
N ARG A 36 -15.08 -47.68 -11.76
CA ARG A 36 -14.14 -46.59 -12.03
C ARG A 36 -12.70 -47.12 -12.13
N ILE A 37 -12.25 -47.98 -11.22
CA ILE A 37 -10.93 -48.61 -11.30
C ILE A 37 -10.76 -49.37 -12.61
N ARG A 38 -11.78 -50.14 -13.03
CA ARG A 38 -11.73 -50.90 -14.28
C ARG A 38 -11.55 -49.97 -15.48
N SER A 39 -12.43 -48.98 -15.62
CA SER A 39 -12.38 -47.98 -16.69
C SER A 39 -11.04 -47.23 -16.72
N THR A 40 -10.57 -46.72 -15.57
CA THR A 40 -9.29 -45.98 -15.49
C THR A 40 -8.09 -46.89 -15.76
N SER A 41 -8.17 -48.19 -15.47
CA SER A 41 -7.12 -49.15 -15.81
C SER A 41 -7.00 -49.35 -17.34
N ASP A 42 -8.12 -49.40 -18.04
CA ASP A 42 -8.17 -49.49 -19.51
C ASP A 42 -7.62 -48.19 -20.15
N GLU A 43 -8.02 -47.04 -19.63
CA GLU A 43 -7.49 -45.72 -20.05
C GLU A 43 -5.98 -45.61 -19.80
N LEU A 44 -5.49 -46.07 -18.65
CA LEU A 44 -4.07 -46.09 -18.33
C LEU A 44 -3.27 -46.94 -19.32
N ALA A 45 -3.79 -48.12 -19.71
CA ALA A 45 -3.10 -48.98 -20.67
C ALA A 45 -2.96 -48.32 -22.04
N PHE A 46 -4.01 -47.63 -22.50
CA PHE A 46 -3.95 -46.84 -23.73
C PHE A 46 -2.98 -45.66 -23.62
N ALA A 47 -3.04 -44.91 -22.52
CA ALA A 47 -2.16 -43.78 -22.27
C ALA A 47 -0.68 -44.20 -22.11
N GLU A 48 -0.39 -45.36 -21.51
CA GLU A 48 0.98 -45.88 -21.40
C GLU A 48 1.57 -46.16 -22.80
N ALA A 49 0.75 -46.63 -23.74
CA ALA A 49 1.18 -46.87 -25.11
C ALA A 49 1.44 -45.57 -25.90
N GLU A 50 0.61 -44.53 -25.69
CA GLU A 50 0.69 -43.23 -26.37
C GLU A 50 1.75 -42.29 -25.75
N LEU A 51 1.78 -42.19 -24.42
CA LEU A 51 2.59 -41.22 -23.67
C LEU A 51 3.87 -41.80 -23.07
N GLY A 52 3.94 -43.11 -22.86
CA GLY A 52 5.04 -43.77 -22.15
C GLY A 52 4.90 -43.72 -20.62
N GLY A 53 5.72 -44.52 -19.94
CA GLY A 53 5.57 -44.80 -18.51
C GLY A 53 5.90 -43.65 -17.54
N GLN A 54 6.67 -42.64 -17.98
CA GLN A 54 6.99 -41.48 -17.15
C GLN A 54 5.74 -40.62 -16.90
N LEU A 55 5.02 -40.24 -17.97
CA LEU A 55 3.85 -39.36 -17.88
C LEU A 55 2.61 -40.03 -17.29
N THR A 56 2.54 -41.36 -17.30
CA THR A 56 1.43 -42.12 -16.71
C THR A 56 1.71 -42.60 -15.29
N GLY A 57 2.91 -42.34 -14.76
CA GLY A 57 3.38 -42.87 -13.49
C GLY A 57 2.50 -42.49 -12.30
N ASP A 58 1.93 -41.28 -12.29
CA ASP A 58 1.12 -40.81 -11.17
C ASP A 58 -0.29 -41.41 -11.18
N LEU A 59 -0.92 -41.58 -12.34
CA LEU A 59 -2.18 -42.32 -12.44
C LEU A 59 -2.00 -43.79 -12.03
N LYS A 60 -0.87 -44.40 -12.41
CA LYS A 60 -0.51 -45.76 -12.01
C LYS A 60 -0.35 -45.91 -10.50
N LYS A 61 0.31 -44.95 -9.83
CA LYS A 61 0.43 -44.91 -8.36
C LYS A 61 -0.94 -44.73 -7.70
N ALA A 62 -1.76 -43.81 -8.22
CA ALA A 62 -3.11 -43.55 -7.73
C ALA A 62 -3.99 -44.81 -7.81
N LEU A 63 -3.99 -45.50 -8.96
CA LEU A 63 -4.69 -46.77 -9.13
C LEU A 63 -4.23 -47.85 -8.14
N SER A 64 -2.92 -47.91 -7.84
CA SER A 64 -2.39 -48.84 -6.84
C SER A 64 -2.87 -48.51 -5.42
N ALA A 65 -2.90 -47.23 -5.07
CA ALA A 65 -3.39 -46.76 -3.77
C ALA A 65 -4.89 -47.03 -3.62
N VAL A 66 -5.68 -46.68 -4.64
CA VAL A 66 -7.12 -46.91 -4.69
C VAL A 66 -7.47 -48.39 -4.58
N ARG A 67 -6.79 -49.27 -5.31
CA ARG A 67 -6.98 -50.74 -5.18
C ARG A 67 -6.68 -51.25 -3.77
N THR A 68 -5.77 -50.62 -3.04
CA THR A 68 -5.44 -51.01 -1.67
C THR A 68 -6.56 -50.63 -0.70
N HIS A 69 -7.06 -49.39 -0.78
CA HIS A 69 -8.15 -48.93 0.06
C HIS A 69 -9.51 -49.52 -0.31
N LEU A 70 -9.76 -49.85 -1.59
CA LEU A 70 -10.99 -50.52 -1.97
C LEU A 70 -11.05 -51.96 -1.41
N ARG A 71 -9.91 -52.66 -1.28
CA ARG A 71 -9.87 -53.94 -0.56
C ARG A 71 -10.25 -53.78 0.91
N GLU A 72 -9.80 -52.71 1.56
CA GLU A 72 -10.17 -52.37 2.95
C GLU A 72 -11.69 -52.15 3.05
N ALA A 73 -12.28 -51.41 2.10
CA ALA A 73 -13.72 -51.16 2.04
C ALA A 73 -14.53 -52.46 1.81
N PHE A 74 -14.09 -53.35 0.91
CA PHE A 74 -14.71 -54.66 0.70
C PHE A 74 -14.60 -55.57 1.94
N GLN A 75 -13.49 -55.52 2.68
CA GLN A 75 -13.35 -56.25 3.94
C GLN A 75 -14.34 -55.73 4.99
N MET A 76 -14.51 -54.42 5.12
CA MET A 76 -15.52 -53.83 6.01
C MET A 76 -16.94 -54.22 5.59
N HIS A 77 -17.22 -54.23 4.29
CA HIS A 77 -18.53 -54.67 3.77
C HIS A 77 -18.80 -56.14 4.06
N GLN A 78 -17.77 -57.00 3.96
CA GLN A 78 -17.88 -58.41 4.32
C GLN A 78 -18.18 -58.61 5.80
N LEU A 79 -17.52 -57.87 6.69
CA LEU A 79 -17.77 -57.93 8.14
C LEU A 79 -19.21 -57.54 8.47
N ASN A 80 -19.76 -56.52 7.79
CA ASN A 80 -21.16 -56.11 7.99
C ASN A 80 -22.20 -57.19 7.64
N HIS A 81 -21.80 -58.27 6.95
CA HIS A 81 -22.65 -59.35 6.48
C HIS A 81 -22.23 -60.73 7.02
N ASP A 82 -21.37 -60.77 8.04
CA ASP A 82 -20.95 -62.04 8.63
C ASP A 82 -22.02 -62.64 9.55
N GLU A 83 -21.77 -63.84 10.07
CA GLU A 83 -22.72 -64.56 10.94
C GLU A 83 -22.82 -63.98 12.36
N ILE A 84 -21.97 -63.00 12.71
CA ILE A 84 -21.88 -62.39 14.03
C ILE A 84 -22.65 -61.06 14.01
N PRO A 85 -23.77 -60.91 14.75
CA PRO A 85 -24.52 -59.66 14.73
C PRO A 85 -23.72 -58.50 15.33
N ASP A 86 -23.31 -57.55 14.49
CA ASP A 86 -22.73 -56.27 14.92
C ASP A 86 -23.77 -55.35 15.56
N THR A 87 -23.31 -54.39 16.35
CA THR A 87 -24.16 -53.30 16.84
C THR A 87 -24.52 -52.31 15.72
N ALA A 88 -25.66 -51.62 15.85
CA ALA A 88 -26.06 -50.60 14.88
C ALA A 88 -25.04 -49.45 14.74
N GLU A 89 -24.29 -49.14 15.81
CA GLU A 89 -23.23 -48.13 15.80
C GLU A 89 -21.99 -48.58 15.01
N GLU A 90 -21.60 -49.85 15.13
CA GLU A 90 -20.50 -50.44 14.37
C GLU A 90 -20.83 -50.48 12.87
N LEU A 91 -22.05 -50.90 12.51
CA LEU A 91 -22.53 -50.89 11.11
C LEU A 91 -22.53 -49.49 10.52
N ARG A 92 -23.04 -48.50 11.27
CA ARG A 92 -23.04 -47.09 10.83
C ARG A 92 -21.61 -46.59 10.61
N THR A 93 -20.69 -46.88 11.53
CA THR A 93 -19.30 -46.44 11.45
C THR A 93 -18.59 -47.07 10.25
N ARG A 94 -18.75 -48.38 10.03
CA ARG A 94 -18.14 -49.07 8.89
C ARG A 94 -18.75 -48.64 7.56
N ASN A 95 -20.08 -48.50 7.46
CA ASN A 95 -20.72 -48.01 6.23
C ASN A 95 -20.30 -46.56 5.90
N ALA A 96 -20.20 -45.68 6.89
CA ALA A 96 -19.67 -44.33 6.70
C ALA A 96 -18.21 -44.36 6.20
N ARG A 97 -17.38 -45.25 6.75
CA ARG A 97 -15.99 -45.42 6.33
C ARG A 97 -15.88 -45.98 4.90
N ILE A 98 -16.73 -46.93 4.52
CA ILE A 98 -16.81 -47.48 3.16
C ILE A 98 -17.12 -46.36 2.17
N VAL A 99 -18.16 -45.56 2.43
CA VAL A 99 -18.53 -44.40 1.59
C VAL A 99 -17.34 -43.45 1.47
N GLN A 100 -16.72 -43.08 2.59
CA GLN A 100 -15.56 -42.18 2.60
C GLN A 100 -14.39 -42.70 1.74
N LEU A 101 -14.06 -44.00 1.82
CA LEU A 101 -12.98 -44.60 1.03
C LEU A 101 -13.32 -44.64 -0.46
N CYS A 102 -14.59 -44.91 -0.81
CA CYS A 102 -15.05 -44.95 -2.20
C CYS A 102 -15.12 -43.56 -2.83
N ASP A 103 -15.59 -42.56 -2.09
CA ASP A 103 -15.63 -41.16 -2.55
C ASP A 103 -14.21 -40.64 -2.78
N TRP A 104 -13.30 -40.84 -1.81
CA TRP A 104 -11.88 -40.50 -1.97
C TRP A 104 -11.25 -41.18 -3.20
N ALA A 105 -11.58 -42.45 -3.44
CA ALA A 105 -11.07 -43.19 -4.58
C ALA A 105 -11.55 -42.60 -5.91
N GLN A 106 -12.83 -42.23 -6.01
CA GLN A 106 -13.38 -41.59 -7.21
C GLN A 106 -12.74 -40.22 -7.44
N ASP A 107 -12.70 -39.36 -6.41
CA ASP A 107 -12.12 -38.02 -6.50
C ASP A 107 -10.66 -38.07 -6.95
N LEU A 108 -9.85 -38.97 -6.37
CA LEU A 108 -8.44 -39.12 -6.73
C LEU A 108 -8.26 -39.60 -8.18
N LEU A 109 -9.07 -40.56 -8.64
CA LEU A 109 -8.98 -41.05 -10.01
C LEU A 109 -9.46 -40.00 -11.02
N ASP A 110 -10.46 -39.19 -10.68
CA ASP A 110 -10.96 -38.11 -11.53
C ASP A 110 -9.94 -36.98 -11.67
N GLU A 111 -9.30 -36.58 -10.57
CA GLU A 111 -8.18 -35.64 -10.59
C GLU A 111 -7.07 -36.13 -11.54
N LYS A 112 -6.59 -37.36 -11.33
CA LYS A 112 -5.46 -37.90 -12.10
C LYS A 112 -5.80 -38.20 -13.56
N THR A 113 -7.05 -38.55 -13.85
CA THR A 113 -7.50 -38.72 -15.24
C THR A 113 -7.58 -37.37 -15.96
N THR A 114 -7.99 -36.31 -15.26
CA THR A 114 -8.03 -34.95 -15.80
C THR A 114 -6.63 -34.43 -16.13
N ASP A 115 -5.67 -34.60 -15.22
CA ASP A 115 -4.26 -34.23 -15.44
C ASP A 115 -3.66 -34.99 -16.63
N LEU A 116 -3.98 -36.27 -16.75
CA LEU A 116 -3.52 -37.12 -17.85
C LEU A 116 -4.13 -36.66 -19.18
N ALA A 117 -5.42 -36.32 -19.22
CA ALA A 117 -6.08 -35.82 -20.42
C ALA A 117 -5.44 -34.53 -20.94
N ALA A 118 -5.05 -33.61 -20.04
CA ALA A 118 -4.30 -32.41 -20.41
C ALA A 118 -2.93 -32.76 -21.02
N SER A 119 -2.23 -33.75 -20.46
CA SER A 119 -0.95 -34.25 -20.98
C SER A 119 -1.09 -34.90 -22.36
N VAL A 120 -2.14 -35.70 -22.58
CA VAL A 120 -2.48 -36.25 -23.91
C VAL A 120 -2.71 -35.14 -24.93
N ALA A 121 -3.51 -34.13 -24.57
CA ALA A 121 -3.79 -33.00 -25.46
C ALA A 121 -2.53 -32.22 -25.83
N LYS A 122 -1.58 -32.05 -24.90
CA LYS A 122 -0.26 -31.44 -25.18
C LYS A 122 0.54 -32.29 -26.16
N VAL A 123 0.66 -33.59 -25.90
CA VAL A 123 1.41 -34.51 -26.77
C VAL A 123 0.81 -34.56 -28.17
N ARG A 124 -0.51 -34.56 -28.33
CA ARG A 124 -1.16 -34.57 -29.65
C ARG A 124 -0.93 -33.28 -30.45
N ARG A 125 -0.95 -32.11 -29.79
CA ARG A 125 -0.73 -30.80 -30.43
C ARG A 125 0.74 -30.49 -30.73
N ALA A 126 1.68 -31.16 -30.08
CA ALA A 126 3.10 -30.86 -30.22
C ALA A 126 3.64 -30.80 -31.67
N PRO A 127 3.25 -31.68 -32.62
CA PRO A 127 3.72 -31.56 -34.01
C PRO A 127 3.31 -30.24 -34.68
N GLU A 128 2.10 -29.75 -34.40
CA GLU A 128 1.61 -28.47 -34.91
C GLU A 128 2.42 -27.31 -34.31
N VAL A 129 2.68 -27.35 -32.99
CA VAL A 129 3.49 -26.34 -32.30
C VAL A 129 4.95 -26.36 -32.80
N ILE A 130 5.54 -27.53 -33.05
CA ILE A 130 6.88 -27.65 -33.65
C ILE A 130 6.93 -27.00 -35.03
N ALA A 131 5.92 -27.25 -35.86
CA ALA A 131 5.82 -26.63 -37.18
C ALA A 131 5.69 -25.11 -37.08
N GLN A 132 4.90 -24.62 -36.13
CA GLN A 132 4.73 -23.19 -35.87
C GLN A 132 6.06 -22.55 -35.41
N VAL A 133 6.76 -23.14 -34.43
CA VAL A 133 8.06 -22.65 -33.96
C VAL A 133 9.07 -22.55 -35.11
N ARG A 134 9.11 -23.53 -36.01
CA ARG A 134 10.01 -23.51 -37.19
C ARG A 134 9.64 -22.40 -38.18
N LYS A 135 8.33 -22.20 -38.41
CA LYS A 135 7.85 -21.13 -39.28
C LYS A 135 8.20 -19.76 -38.70
N ASP A 136 7.92 -19.55 -37.42
CA ASP A 136 8.19 -18.29 -36.73
C ASP A 136 9.69 -18.01 -36.67
N ALA A 137 10.52 -19.02 -36.39
CA ALA A 137 11.97 -18.90 -36.42
C ALA A 137 12.47 -18.45 -37.80
N ALA A 138 11.95 -19.01 -38.89
CA ALA A 138 12.31 -18.61 -40.25
C ALA A 138 11.87 -17.18 -40.58
N GLU A 139 10.67 -16.79 -40.15
CA GLU A 139 10.15 -15.43 -40.29
C GLU A 139 11.01 -14.41 -39.53
N LEU A 140 11.32 -14.69 -38.26
CA LEU A 140 12.20 -13.85 -37.45
C LEU A 140 13.61 -13.77 -38.02
N SER A 141 14.19 -14.87 -38.52
CA SER A 141 15.49 -14.85 -39.21
C SER A 141 15.49 -13.90 -40.40
N SER A 142 14.39 -13.83 -41.15
CA SER A 142 14.29 -12.92 -42.30
C SER A 142 14.26 -11.43 -41.92
N ARG A 143 13.89 -11.11 -40.67
CA ARG A 143 13.89 -9.74 -40.12
C ARG A 143 15.27 -9.26 -39.69
N ILE A 144 16.18 -10.17 -39.33
CA ILE A 144 17.52 -9.84 -38.77
C ILE A 144 18.32 -8.84 -39.60
N PRO A 145 18.44 -8.96 -40.95
CA PRO A 145 19.18 -7.98 -41.74
C PRO A 145 18.61 -6.56 -41.63
N HIS A 146 17.28 -6.42 -41.69
CA HIS A 146 16.61 -5.13 -41.55
C HIS A 146 16.79 -4.54 -40.14
N THR A 147 16.72 -5.37 -39.10
CA THR A 147 16.99 -4.93 -37.72
C THR A 147 18.41 -4.41 -37.57
N ASN A 148 19.42 -5.10 -38.14
CA ASN A 148 20.81 -4.63 -38.13
C ASN A 148 20.98 -3.29 -38.84
N GLU A 149 20.35 -3.10 -40.01
CA GLU A 149 20.36 -1.81 -40.72
C GLU A 149 19.71 -0.70 -39.89
N THR A 150 18.63 -1.02 -39.17
CA THR A 150 17.93 -0.08 -38.28
C THR A 150 18.78 0.31 -37.09
N VAL A 151 19.39 -0.66 -36.39
CA VAL A 151 20.32 -0.36 -35.29
C VAL A 151 21.48 0.50 -35.78
N ALA A 152 22.09 0.18 -36.93
CA ALA A 152 23.19 0.97 -37.48
C ALA A 152 22.77 2.41 -37.82
N ARG A 153 21.57 2.60 -38.39
CA ARG A 153 20.98 3.93 -38.66
C ARG A 153 20.76 4.71 -37.35
N LEU A 154 20.18 4.06 -36.33
CA LEU A 154 19.87 4.69 -35.05
C LEU A 154 21.15 5.03 -34.26
N SER A 155 22.18 4.19 -34.28
CA SER A 155 23.49 4.47 -33.66
C SER A 155 24.22 5.66 -34.28
N ALA A 156 23.89 6.06 -35.51
CA ALA A 156 24.41 7.29 -36.11
C ALA A 156 23.66 8.55 -35.64
N ARG A 157 22.45 8.40 -35.08
CA ARG A 157 21.56 9.48 -34.67
C ARG A 157 21.52 9.70 -33.16
N TYR A 158 21.67 8.64 -32.37
CA TYR A 158 21.53 8.67 -30.92
C TYR A 158 22.84 8.30 -30.22
N ALA A 159 23.02 8.82 -29.01
CA ALA A 159 24.15 8.48 -28.16
C ALA A 159 24.10 7.00 -27.71
N ASP A 160 25.27 6.43 -27.39
CA ASP A 160 25.39 5.05 -26.91
C ASP A 160 24.53 4.78 -25.65
N SER A 161 24.34 5.79 -24.79
CA SER A 161 23.51 5.70 -23.59
C SER A 161 22.03 5.44 -23.90
N ALA A 162 21.50 6.09 -24.96
CA ALA A 162 20.13 5.87 -25.41
C ALA A 162 19.96 4.49 -26.06
N MET A 163 20.97 4.09 -26.84
CA MET A 163 20.93 2.87 -27.64
C MET A 163 21.18 1.58 -26.84
N HIS A 164 21.66 1.69 -25.60
CA HIS A 164 22.18 0.56 -24.81
C HIS A 164 21.26 -0.67 -24.78
N GLN A 165 19.94 -0.46 -24.71
CA GLN A 165 18.96 -1.56 -24.64
C GLN A 165 18.73 -2.29 -25.98
N ILE A 166 19.02 -1.64 -27.11
CA ILE A 166 18.68 -2.17 -28.44
C ILE A 166 19.89 -2.55 -29.30
N THR A 167 21.09 -2.10 -28.93
CA THR A 167 22.31 -2.32 -29.72
C THR A 167 22.62 -3.81 -29.95
N ALA A 168 22.37 -4.67 -28.96
CA ALA A 168 22.65 -6.10 -29.04
C ALA A 168 21.45 -6.94 -29.52
N SER A 169 20.27 -6.35 -29.69
CA SER A 169 19.00 -7.07 -29.88
C SER A 169 19.00 -8.00 -31.10
N ALA A 170 19.61 -7.59 -32.21
CA ALA A 170 19.68 -8.44 -33.41
C ALA A 170 20.56 -9.69 -33.18
N ALA A 171 21.71 -9.53 -32.54
CA ALA A 171 22.61 -10.65 -32.25
C ALA A 171 22.02 -11.60 -31.20
N GLU A 172 21.34 -11.07 -30.18
CA GLU A 172 20.63 -11.87 -29.18
C GLU A 172 19.45 -12.62 -29.79
N ALA A 173 18.66 -11.96 -30.65
CA ALA A 173 17.56 -12.60 -31.37
C ALA A 173 18.07 -13.74 -32.27
N GLU A 174 19.18 -13.57 -32.98
CA GLU A 174 19.78 -14.63 -33.80
C GLU A 174 20.15 -15.87 -32.97
N GLN A 175 20.74 -15.68 -31.79
CA GLN A 175 21.05 -16.78 -30.86
C GLN A 175 19.79 -17.49 -30.37
N LEU A 176 18.75 -16.73 -30.02
CA LEU A 176 17.47 -17.27 -29.57
C LEU A 176 16.75 -18.04 -30.70
N ILE A 177 16.81 -17.56 -31.94
CA ILE A 177 16.24 -18.25 -33.11
C ILE A 177 16.98 -19.57 -33.38
N ALA A 178 18.31 -19.57 -33.31
CA ALA A 178 19.11 -20.78 -33.43
C ALA A 178 18.77 -21.79 -32.33
N PHE A 179 18.62 -21.32 -31.09
CA PHE A 179 18.22 -22.13 -29.95
C PHE A 179 16.80 -22.68 -30.09
N ALA A 180 15.83 -21.88 -30.55
CA ALA A 180 14.47 -22.33 -30.82
C ALA A 180 14.42 -23.42 -31.90
N THR A 181 15.17 -23.23 -33.00
CA THR A 181 15.29 -24.21 -34.09
C THR A 181 15.88 -25.53 -33.59
N HIS A 182 16.95 -25.44 -32.78
CA HIS A 182 17.56 -26.61 -32.16
C HIS A 182 16.60 -27.32 -31.19
N GLY A 183 15.92 -26.57 -30.32
CA GLY A 183 14.94 -27.09 -29.37
C GLY A 183 13.78 -27.81 -30.05
N ALA A 184 13.27 -27.27 -31.16
CA ALA A 184 12.26 -27.92 -31.99
C ALA A 184 12.75 -29.27 -32.56
N ALA A 185 13.99 -29.34 -33.05
CA ALA A 185 14.60 -30.59 -33.53
C ALA A 185 14.89 -31.59 -32.40
N VAL A 186 15.27 -31.12 -31.20
CA VAL A 186 15.40 -31.98 -30.02
C VAL A 186 14.05 -32.55 -29.61
N SER A 187 13.01 -31.72 -29.57
CA SER A 187 11.65 -32.16 -29.23
C SER A 187 11.20 -33.28 -30.17
N GLU A 188 11.32 -33.08 -31.49
CA GLU A 188 10.94 -34.10 -32.49
C GLU A 188 11.68 -35.44 -32.28
N ARG A 189 13.00 -35.40 -32.06
CA ARG A 189 13.80 -36.62 -31.79
C ARG A 189 13.37 -37.33 -30.49
N ARG A 190 13.12 -36.57 -29.42
CA ARG A 190 12.69 -37.13 -28.13
C ARG A 190 11.31 -37.77 -28.23
N ARG A 191 10.38 -37.17 -28.98
CA ARG A 191 9.06 -37.76 -29.26
C ARG A 191 9.16 -39.07 -30.02
N ALA A 192 10.01 -39.13 -31.06
CA ALA A 192 10.26 -40.37 -31.80
C ALA A 192 10.82 -41.49 -30.89
N ALA A 193 11.55 -41.12 -29.84
CA ALA A 193 12.06 -42.03 -28.82
C ALA A 193 11.09 -42.29 -27.65
N LYS A 194 9.83 -41.82 -27.72
CA LYS A 194 8.81 -41.88 -26.64
C LYS A 194 9.22 -41.22 -25.31
N GLN A 195 10.14 -40.25 -25.38
CA GLN A 195 10.59 -39.41 -24.26
C GLN A 195 9.76 -38.11 -24.25
N ASN A 196 8.46 -38.25 -23.95
CA ASN A 196 7.48 -37.18 -24.15
C ASN A 196 7.63 -36.01 -23.17
N GLU A 197 8.11 -36.27 -21.95
CA GLU A 197 8.35 -35.22 -20.95
C GLU A 197 9.49 -34.30 -21.40
N GLU A 198 10.63 -34.89 -21.77
CA GLU A 198 11.80 -34.16 -22.27
C GLU A 198 11.50 -33.47 -23.61
N ALA A 199 10.66 -34.09 -24.44
CA ALA A 199 10.19 -33.47 -25.68
C ALA A 199 9.34 -32.23 -25.43
N ASN A 200 8.41 -32.29 -24.46
CA ASN A 200 7.55 -31.16 -24.12
C ASN A 200 8.38 -30.01 -23.55
N LEU A 201 9.33 -30.30 -22.66
CA LEU A 201 10.23 -29.29 -22.11
C LEU A 201 11.04 -28.58 -23.21
N ALA A 202 11.61 -29.35 -24.16
CA ALA A 202 12.35 -28.78 -25.29
C ALA A 202 11.46 -27.90 -26.18
N LEU A 203 10.20 -28.28 -26.36
CA LEU A 203 9.23 -27.52 -27.15
C LEU A 203 8.76 -26.24 -26.47
N GLU A 204 8.45 -26.28 -25.17
CA GLU A 204 8.10 -25.11 -24.38
C GLU A 204 9.26 -24.09 -24.38
N THR A 205 10.48 -24.58 -24.19
CA THR A 205 11.71 -23.79 -24.23
C THR A 205 11.95 -23.15 -25.61
N ALA A 206 11.72 -23.90 -26.70
CA ALA A 206 11.83 -23.37 -28.06
C ALA A 206 10.76 -22.30 -28.35
N THR A 207 9.52 -22.53 -27.90
CA THR A 207 8.41 -21.58 -28.05
C THR A 207 8.72 -20.26 -27.34
N GLU A 208 9.21 -20.34 -26.11
CA GLU A 208 9.61 -19.18 -25.32
C GLU A 208 10.79 -18.42 -25.96
N ALA A 209 11.76 -19.13 -26.53
CA ALA A 209 12.88 -18.51 -27.24
C ALA A 209 12.42 -17.74 -28.50
N THR A 210 11.49 -18.30 -29.29
CA THR A 210 10.87 -17.59 -30.42
C THR A 210 10.14 -16.32 -29.95
N ARG A 211 9.36 -16.41 -28.86
CA ARG A 211 8.66 -15.25 -28.29
C ARG A 211 9.63 -14.13 -27.86
N ARG A 212 10.73 -14.49 -27.21
CA ARG A 212 11.77 -13.53 -26.80
C ARG A 212 12.48 -12.91 -27.99
N ALA A 213 12.81 -13.71 -29.01
CA ALA A 213 13.41 -13.21 -30.24
C ALA A 213 12.49 -12.17 -30.91
N SER A 214 11.18 -12.45 -31.04
CA SER A 214 10.23 -11.46 -31.56
C SER A 214 10.26 -10.16 -30.77
N ALA A 215 10.13 -10.24 -29.44
CA ALA A 215 10.11 -9.06 -28.58
C ALA A 215 11.37 -8.19 -28.70
N LEU A 216 12.55 -8.80 -28.90
CA LEU A 216 13.79 -8.07 -29.13
C LEU A 216 13.79 -7.32 -30.47
N LEU A 217 13.26 -7.93 -31.53
CA LEU A 217 13.16 -7.28 -32.85
C LEU A 217 12.11 -6.17 -32.83
N ASP A 218 10.97 -6.41 -32.19
CA ASP A 218 9.90 -5.43 -32.04
C ASP A 218 10.37 -4.21 -31.22
N ALA A 219 11.15 -4.42 -30.15
CA ALA A 219 11.73 -3.34 -29.35
C ALA A 219 12.62 -2.38 -30.15
N VAL A 220 13.33 -2.87 -31.18
CA VAL A 220 14.15 -2.01 -32.06
C VAL A 220 13.26 -1.13 -32.94
N GLU A 221 12.14 -1.65 -33.42
CA GLU A 221 11.16 -0.90 -34.22
C GLU A 221 10.45 0.16 -33.36
N ASP A 222 10.02 -0.22 -32.16
CA ASP A 222 9.35 0.67 -31.21
C ASP A 222 10.27 1.79 -30.71
N PHE A 223 11.56 1.50 -30.53
CA PHE A 223 12.55 2.49 -30.08
C PHE A 223 12.59 3.72 -30.98
N GLU A 224 12.52 3.56 -32.31
CA GLU A 224 12.58 4.70 -33.24
C GLU A 224 11.37 5.64 -33.04
N ILE A 225 10.19 5.07 -32.82
CA ILE A 225 8.96 5.83 -32.55
C ILE A 225 9.07 6.56 -31.22
N GLU A 226 9.53 5.88 -30.17
CA GLU A 226 9.67 6.47 -28.84
C GLU A 226 10.76 7.55 -28.79
N ALA A 227 11.87 7.36 -29.50
CA ALA A 227 12.93 8.36 -29.57
C ALA A 227 12.45 9.63 -30.29
N LEU A 228 11.67 9.51 -31.37
CA LEU A 228 11.05 10.64 -32.05
C LEU A 228 10.05 11.39 -31.15
N ARG A 229 9.25 10.66 -30.36
CA ARG A 229 8.33 11.25 -29.37
C ARG A 229 9.09 11.98 -28.27
N ALA A 230 10.17 11.39 -27.77
CA ALA A 230 11.03 11.99 -26.76
C ALA A 230 11.67 13.28 -27.28
N GLU A 231 12.19 13.29 -28.50
CA GLU A 231 12.72 14.51 -29.15
C GLU A 231 11.67 15.62 -29.28
N SER A 232 10.46 15.29 -29.75
CA SER A 232 9.36 16.26 -29.88
C SER A 232 8.98 16.85 -28.51
N THR A 233 8.86 15.98 -27.50
CA THR A 233 8.50 16.39 -26.14
C THR A 233 9.62 17.23 -25.51
N LEU A 234 10.88 16.87 -25.75
CA LEU A 234 12.03 17.62 -25.25
C LEU A 234 12.03 19.04 -25.80
N ALA A 235 11.70 19.24 -27.09
CA ALA A 235 11.61 20.58 -27.68
C ALA A 235 10.54 21.45 -27.01
N GLU A 236 9.38 20.87 -26.68
CA GLU A 236 8.31 21.54 -25.93
C GLU A 236 8.76 21.89 -24.50
N VAL A 237 9.31 20.91 -23.77
CA VAL A 237 9.77 21.12 -22.39
C VAL A 237 10.91 22.15 -22.33
N VAL A 238 11.80 22.21 -23.32
CA VAL A 238 12.84 23.25 -23.40
C VAL A 238 12.24 24.64 -23.56
N ALA A 239 11.17 24.80 -24.34
CA ALA A 239 10.49 26.07 -24.49
C ALA A 239 9.82 26.48 -23.17
N ASP A 240 9.13 25.56 -22.51
CA ASP A 240 8.45 25.77 -21.23
C ASP A 240 9.46 26.11 -20.12
N SER A 241 10.54 25.34 -19.97
CA SER A 241 11.62 25.60 -18.99
C SER A 241 12.22 27.00 -19.12
N ARG A 242 12.36 27.52 -20.35
CA ARG A 242 12.83 28.90 -20.57
C ARG A 242 11.81 29.93 -20.09
N GLY A 243 10.51 29.64 -20.27
CA GLY A 243 9.42 30.41 -19.68
C GLY A 243 9.46 30.40 -18.16
N ASP A 244 9.66 29.23 -17.55
CA ASP A 244 9.71 29.07 -16.10
C ASP A 244 10.89 29.82 -15.47
N LEU A 245 12.06 29.81 -16.13
CA LEU A 245 13.20 30.64 -15.72
C LEU A 245 12.90 32.14 -15.78
N ILE A 246 12.07 32.60 -16.71
CA ILE A 246 11.62 34.00 -16.77
C ILE A 246 10.64 34.27 -15.62
N ALA A 247 9.66 33.38 -15.41
CA ALA A 247 8.68 33.50 -14.34
C ALA A 247 9.33 33.50 -12.94
N ALA A 248 10.36 32.67 -12.75
CA ALA A 248 11.13 32.56 -11.51
C ALA A 248 11.80 33.88 -11.09
N ARG A 249 12.03 34.83 -12.02
CA ARG A 249 12.55 36.17 -11.68
C ARG A 249 11.60 36.98 -10.80
N THR A 250 10.30 36.67 -10.87
CA THR A 250 9.27 37.30 -10.04
C THR A 250 8.92 36.49 -8.79
N ALA A 251 9.49 35.29 -8.65
CA ALA A 251 9.30 34.45 -7.48
C ALA A 251 10.10 34.97 -6.26
N PRO A 252 9.76 34.53 -5.02
CA PRO A 252 10.52 34.90 -3.84
C PRO A 252 11.99 34.48 -3.95
N GLN A 253 12.90 35.43 -3.69
CA GLN A 253 14.35 35.26 -3.85
C GLN A 253 14.98 34.58 -2.63
N VAL A 254 14.64 33.31 -2.42
CA VAL A 254 15.21 32.46 -1.36
C VAL A 254 16.27 31.51 -1.90
N PRO A 255 17.25 31.06 -1.09
CA PRO A 255 18.34 30.19 -1.56
C PRO A 255 17.87 28.92 -2.27
N ALA A 256 16.78 28.29 -1.81
CA ALA A 256 16.23 27.09 -2.43
C ALA A 256 15.78 27.33 -3.89
N VAL A 257 15.11 28.45 -4.16
CA VAL A 257 14.70 28.83 -5.52
C VAL A 257 15.92 29.14 -6.38
N ALA A 258 16.92 29.83 -5.85
CA ALA A 258 18.16 30.12 -6.59
C ALA A 258 18.93 28.84 -6.97
N THR A 259 18.99 27.85 -6.07
CA THR A 259 19.58 26.53 -6.35
C THR A 259 18.80 25.81 -7.45
N ALA A 260 17.47 25.78 -7.39
CA ALA A 260 16.65 25.12 -8.39
C ALA A 260 16.74 25.80 -9.77
N VAL A 261 16.78 27.14 -9.81
CA VAL A 261 17.04 27.93 -11.03
C VAL A 261 18.38 27.55 -11.64
N THR A 262 19.44 27.45 -10.83
CA THR A 262 20.78 27.06 -11.30
C THR A 262 20.77 25.64 -11.86
N ALA A 263 20.13 24.70 -11.17
CA ALA A 263 20.02 23.32 -11.63
C ALA A 263 19.27 23.21 -12.98
N LEU A 264 18.20 23.99 -13.17
CA LEU A 264 17.48 24.04 -14.44
C LEU A 264 18.31 24.68 -15.57
N GLN A 265 19.08 25.72 -15.26
CA GLN A 265 20.02 26.32 -16.21
C GLN A 265 21.13 25.33 -16.61
N ASP A 266 21.68 24.60 -15.65
CA ASP A 266 22.70 23.58 -15.87
C ASP A 266 22.12 22.46 -16.76
N ALA A 267 20.91 21.97 -16.45
CA ALA A 267 20.23 20.96 -17.26
C ALA A 267 20.00 21.43 -18.72
N LEU A 268 19.53 22.67 -18.92
CA LEU A 268 19.37 23.25 -20.26
C LEU A 268 20.70 23.42 -21.00
N SER A 269 21.78 23.70 -20.29
CA SER A 269 23.12 23.86 -20.88
C SER A 269 23.80 22.53 -21.21
N ALA A 270 23.41 21.46 -20.52
CA ALA A 270 23.91 20.11 -20.72
C ALA A 270 23.27 19.38 -21.92
N LEU A 271 22.19 19.93 -22.49
CA LEU A 271 21.52 19.35 -23.66
C LEU A 271 22.46 19.22 -24.85
N SER A 272 22.33 18.10 -25.57
CA SER A 272 23.13 17.86 -26.76
C SER A 272 22.86 18.94 -27.82
N PRO A 273 23.92 19.48 -28.47
CA PRO A 273 23.74 20.42 -29.57
C PRO A 273 22.91 19.82 -30.70
N ALA A 274 22.09 20.65 -31.35
CA ALA A 274 21.30 20.20 -32.50
C ALA A 274 22.21 19.58 -33.59
N GLY A 275 21.88 18.35 -33.98
CA GLY A 275 22.65 17.59 -34.98
C GLY A 275 23.80 16.75 -34.43
N SER A 276 24.05 16.77 -33.11
CA SER A 276 24.92 15.81 -32.43
C SER A 276 24.10 14.61 -31.92
N PRO A 277 24.69 13.40 -31.85
CA PRO A 277 24.02 12.25 -31.24
C PRO A 277 23.78 12.48 -29.75
N GLY A 278 22.52 12.68 -29.38
CA GLY A 278 22.08 12.92 -28.00
C GLY A 278 21.30 11.73 -27.42
N ASP A 279 20.97 11.84 -26.15
CA ASP A 279 20.10 10.89 -25.45
C ASP A 279 18.79 11.59 -25.07
N PRO A 280 17.77 11.56 -25.96
CA PRO A 280 16.53 12.30 -25.73
C PRO A 280 15.77 11.80 -24.50
N PHE A 281 15.97 10.55 -24.06
CA PHE A 281 15.30 10.00 -22.89
C PHE A 281 15.93 10.52 -21.59
N ALA A 282 17.27 10.49 -21.50
CA ALA A 282 18.00 11.01 -20.36
C ALA A 282 17.85 12.53 -20.24
N GLU A 283 17.98 13.26 -21.36
CA GLU A 283 17.82 14.71 -21.42
C GLU A 283 16.42 15.15 -20.98
N LEU A 284 15.37 14.49 -21.49
CA LEU A 284 13.99 14.78 -21.08
C LEU A 284 13.75 14.47 -19.60
N SER A 285 14.33 13.39 -19.08
CA SER A 285 14.19 13.02 -17.66
C SER A 285 14.87 14.04 -16.75
N GLN A 286 16.10 14.44 -17.08
CA GLN A 286 16.86 15.44 -16.32
C GLN A 286 16.15 16.80 -16.33
N LEU A 287 15.59 17.22 -17.47
CA LEU A 287 14.91 18.50 -17.58
C LEU A 287 13.59 18.52 -16.80
N ARG A 288 12.82 17.42 -16.83
CA ARG A 288 11.60 17.26 -16.02
C ARG A 288 11.88 17.28 -14.53
N GLU A 289 12.95 16.60 -14.10
CA GLU A 289 13.37 16.61 -12.70
C GLU A 289 13.71 18.04 -12.24
N ALA A 290 14.48 18.78 -13.05
CA ALA A 290 14.86 20.16 -12.74
C ALA A 290 13.66 21.13 -12.74
N ASN A 291 12.73 21.01 -13.69
CA ASN A 291 11.48 21.78 -13.69
C ASN A 291 10.65 21.51 -12.44
N THR A 292 10.44 20.24 -12.10
CA THR A 292 9.67 19.84 -10.92
C THR A 292 10.30 20.41 -9.64
N ALA A 293 11.64 20.34 -9.52
CA ALA A 293 12.35 20.92 -8.39
C ALA A 293 12.20 22.45 -8.30
N LEU A 294 12.16 23.15 -9.44
CA LEU A 294 11.91 24.60 -9.48
C LEU A 294 10.49 24.94 -9.05
N ASP A 295 9.49 24.23 -9.57
CA ASP A 295 8.09 24.42 -9.22
C ASP A 295 7.85 24.21 -7.72
N ASP A 296 8.39 23.12 -7.17
CA ASP A 296 8.29 22.80 -5.73
C ASP A 296 8.97 23.87 -4.87
N ALA A 297 10.15 24.36 -5.29
CA ALA A 297 10.86 25.41 -4.59
C ALA A 297 10.08 26.75 -4.61
N ILE A 298 9.50 27.12 -5.75
CA ILE A 298 8.68 28.33 -5.89
C ILE A 298 7.40 28.21 -5.06
N ALA A 299 6.70 27.08 -5.14
CA ALA A 299 5.49 26.83 -4.37
C ALA A 299 5.76 26.92 -2.86
N THR A 300 6.82 26.26 -2.39
CA THR A 300 7.26 26.33 -0.99
C THR A 300 7.60 27.76 -0.58
N ALA A 301 8.33 28.50 -1.43
CA ALA A 301 8.73 29.88 -1.12
C ALA A 301 7.53 30.84 -1.09
N ARG A 302 6.55 30.67 -1.99
CA ARG A 302 5.29 31.45 -1.98
C ARG A 302 4.48 31.16 -0.74
N HIS A 303 4.31 29.88 -0.39
CA HIS A 303 3.61 29.49 0.83
C HIS A 303 4.26 30.11 2.07
N ARG A 304 5.60 30.12 2.16
CA ARG A 304 6.35 30.77 3.25
C ARG A 304 6.20 32.30 3.26
N ALA A 305 6.06 32.93 2.10
CA ALA A 305 5.84 34.38 2.01
C ALA A 305 4.42 34.78 2.45
N GLU A 306 3.42 33.97 2.12
CA GLU A 306 2.02 34.14 2.54
C GLU A 306 1.80 33.78 4.02
N HIS A 307 2.59 32.85 4.54
CA HIS A 307 2.53 32.38 5.93
C HIS A 307 3.90 32.54 6.62
N PRO A 308 4.33 33.78 6.94
CA PRO A 308 5.59 34.02 7.62
C PRO A 308 5.62 33.36 9.00
N LEU A 309 6.70 32.64 9.30
CA LEU A 309 6.91 32.07 10.61
C LEU A 309 7.10 33.16 11.67
N PRO A 310 6.66 32.90 12.92
CA PRO A 310 6.94 33.80 14.02
C PRO A 310 8.45 33.92 14.24
N SER A 311 8.90 35.14 14.53
CA SER A 311 10.32 35.38 14.77
C SER A 311 10.76 34.66 16.06
N ILE A 312 12.03 34.29 16.14
CA ILE A 312 12.59 33.67 17.35
C ILE A 312 12.32 34.55 18.59
N GLN A 313 12.39 35.87 18.43
CA GLN A 313 12.08 36.84 19.49
C GLN A 313 10.60 36.80 19.90
N GLN A 314 9.67 36.70 18.96
CA GLN A 314 8.24 36.57 19.28
C GLN A 314 7.94 35.29 20.05
N VAL A 315 8.56 34.17 19.66
CA VAL A 315 8.43 32.90 20.38
C VAL A 315 9.02 33.03 21.79
N GLN A 316 10.24 33.57 21.92
CA GLN A 316 10.89 33.79 23.23
C GLN A 316 10.05 34.68 24.15
N HIS A 317 9.50 35.79 23.64
CA HIS A 317 8.65 36.67 24.44
C HIS A 317 7.36 36.00 24.91
N ALA A 318 6.75 35.14 24.09
CA ALA A 318 5.57 34.38 24.50
C ALA A 318 5.90 33.35 25.60
N ILE A 319 7.08 32.75 25.54
CA ILE A 319 7.58 31.81 26.56
C ILE A 319 7.84 32.54 27.87
N ASP A 320 8.55 33.68 27.82
CA ASP A 320 8.83 34.49 29.00
C ASP A 320 7.53 34.96 29.67
N ASP A 321 6.51 35.28 28.87
CA ASP A 321 5.19 35.62 29.39
C ASP A 321 4.48 34.44 30.05
N ALA A 322 4.49 33.28 29.40
CA ALA A 322 3.96 32.04 29.97
C ALA A 322 4.66 31.67 31.30
N ASP A 323 5.99 31.81 31.37
CA ASP A 323 6.78 31.53 32.56
C ASP A 323 6.47 32.50 33.72
N ARG A 324 6.29 33.79 33.41
CA ARG A 324 5.82 34.77 34.41
C ARG A 324 4.45 34.41 34.95
N GLN A 325 3.48 34.11 34.08
CA GLN A 325 2.12 33.78 34.49
C GLN A 325 2.07 32.49 35.31
N LEU A 326 2.83 31.46 34.92
CA LEU A 326 3.03 30.24 35.70
C LEU A 326 3.61 30.53 37.08
N GLY A 327 4.64 31.38 37.16
CA GLY A 327 5.25 31.79 38.43
C GLY A 327 4.24 32.45 39.38
N VAL A 328 3.39 33.35 38.86
CA VAL A 328 2.35 34.02 39.64
C VAL A 328 1.28 33.04 40.11
N ALA A 329 0.74 32.20 39.21
CA ALA A 329 -0.27 31.20 39.54
C ALA A 329 0.25 30.19 40.59
N ARG A 330 1.48 29.69 40.41
CA ARG A 330 2.15 28.79 41.36
C ARG A 330 2.32 29.45 42.73
N GLY A 331 2.74 30.71 42.77
CA GLY A 331 2.90 31.47 44.00
C GLY A 331 1.59 31.64 44.77
N LEU A 332 0.52 32.08 44.11
CA LEU A 332 -0.78 32.27 44.74
C LEU A 332 -1.35 30.95 45.29
N ILE A 333 -1.32 29.89 44.47
CA ILE A 333 -1.85 28.57 44.83
C ILE A 333 -1.03 27.94 45.96
N ALA A 334 0.30 28.09 45.95
CA ALA A 334 1.16 27.59 47.01
C ALA A 334 0.98 28.34 48.34
N GLY A 335 0.62 29.63 48.31
CA GLY A 335 0.36 30.44 49.49
C GLY A 335 -0.98 30.17 50.18
N HIS A 336 -1.97 29.65 49.44
CA HIS A 336 -3.36 29.49 49.92
C HIS A 336 -3.86 28.03 49.84
N ARG A 337 -2.96 27.06 50.08
CA ARG A 337 -3.22 25.63 49.84
C ARG A 337 -4.46 25.06 50.52
N GLY A 338 -4.92 25.64 51.63
CA GLY A 338 -6.14 25.18 52.31
C GLY A 338 -7.43 25.64 51.64
N TRP A 339 -7.38 26.70 50.83
CA TRP A 339 -8.56 27.43 50.33
C TRP A 339 -8.76 27.22 48.82
N ILE A 340 -7.70 26.89 48.07
CA ILE A 340 -7.79 26.63 46.63
C ILE A 340 -8.44 25.27 46.35
N GLY A 341 -9.31 25.20 45.34
CA GLY A 341 -10.01 24.00 44.86
C GLY A 341 -9.19 23.13 43.90
N ALA A 342 -9.77 22.00 43.47
CA ALA A 342 -9.12 21.05 42.56
C ALA A 342 -8.92 21.65 41.15
N ASP A 343 -9.88 22.42 40.65
CA ASP A 343 -9.87 22.94 39.28
C ASP A 343 -8.67 23.85 38.99
N ALA A 344 -8.36 24.79 39.90
CA ALA A 344 -7.19 25.67 39.77
C ALA A 344 -5.88 24.88 39.75
N ARG A 345 -5.76 23.82 40.57
CA ARG A 345 -4.57 22.95 40.61
C ARG A 345 -4.43 22.11 39.35
N THR A 346 -5.54 21.61 38.82
CA THR A 346 -5.55 20.86 37.56
C THR A 346 -5.08 21.74 36.39
N ARG A 347 -5.57 22.98 36.30
CA ARG A 347 -5.13 23.93 35.25
C ARG A 347 -3.65 24.27 35.37
N LEU A 348 -3.15 24.48 36.60
CA LEU A 348 -1.73 24.71 36.84
C LEU A 348 -0.87 23.50 36.43
N ALA A 349 -1.28 22.28 36.81
CA ALA A 349 -0.54 21.06 36.48
C ALA A 349 -0.46 20.83 34.96
N GLU A 350 -1.55 21.08 34.23
CA GLU A 350 -1.55 20.95 32.77
C GLU A 350 -0.70 22.04 32.08
N ALA A 351 -0.73 23.28 32.59
CA ALA A 351 0.16 24.33 32.11
C ALA A 351 1.64 23.99 32.32
N GLU A 352 1.99 23.41 33.48
CA GLU A 352 3.36 22.96 33.79
C GLU A 352 3.77 21.79 32.89
N ARG A 353 2.87 20.84 32.63
CA ARG A 353 3.13 19.72 31.70
C ARG A 353 3.45 20.23 30.29
N LEU A 354 2.59 21.09 29.73
CA LEU A 354 2.80 21.66 28.39
C LEU A 354 4.06 22.53 28.30
N ARG A 355 4.48 23.17 29.39
CA ARG A 355 5.71 23.95 29.44
C ARG A 355 6.97 23.08 29.34
N VAL A 356 6.92 21.84 29.83
CA VAL A 356 8.02 20.89 29.67
C VAL A 356 8.18 20.52 28.20
N ASP A 357 7.08 20.11 27.55
CA ASP A 357 7.03 19.70 26.13
C ASP A 357 7.54 20.82 25.19
N LEU A 358 7.34 22.09 25.58
CA LEU A 358 7.77 23.25 24.81
C LEU A 358 9.29 23.37 24.60
N SER A 359 10.09 22.72 25.46
CA SER A 359 11.56 22.75 25.36
C SER A 359 12.07 21.97 24.14
N ASP A 360 11.31 20.96 23.70
CA ASP A 360 11.66 20.10 22.58
C ASP A 360 11.32 20.74 21.21
N LEU A 361 10.52 21.81 21.21
CA LEU A 361 10.07 22.54 20.02
C LEU A 361 11.03 23.67 19.60
N LEU A 362 12.18 23.82 20.25
CA LEU A 362 13.16 24.87 19.94
C LEU A 362 14.53 24.26 19.59
N PRO A 363 15.32 24.84 18.65
CA PRO A 363 15.10 26.07 17.89
C PRO A 363 14.71 25.85 16.40
N ALA A 364 14.28 24.64 16.04
CA ALA A 364 13.98 24.28 14.65
C ALA A 364 13.00 25.28 14.02
N GLU A 365 13.22 25.61 12.74
CA GLU A 365 12.39 26.58 12.02
C GLU A 365 10.96 26.07 11.84
N GLU A 366 10.86 24.77 11.61
CA GLU A 366 9.66 24.02 11.33
C GLU A 366 8.70 23.97 12.52
N THR A 367 9.20 24.15 13.75
CA THR A 367 8.42 24.04 14.99
C THR A 367 8.06 25.39 15.59
N ARG A 368 8.45 26.53 15.00
CA ARG A 368 8.24 27.87 15.61
C ARG A 368 6.77 28.24 15.78
N ASP A 369 5.90 27.88 14.83
CA ASP A 369 4.46 28.09 14.96
C ASP A 369 3.86 27.28 16.10
N GLU A 370 4.24 26.01 16.20
CA GLU A 370 3.81 25.11 17.26
C GLU A 370 4.32 25.58 18.63
N ALA A 371 5.56 26.03 18.70
CA ALA A 371 6.16 26.60 19.90
C ALA A 371 5.42 27.87 20.35
N LEU A 372 5.10 28.80 19.43
CA LEU A 372 4.32 30.00 19.76
C LEU A 372 2.91 29.65 20.24
N ALA A 373 2.22 28.74 19.57
CA ALA A 373 0.87 28.31 19.93
C ALA A 373 0.87 27.62 21.31
N SER A 374 1.87 26.77 21.57
CA SER A 374 2.03 26.08 22.84
C SER A 374 2.36 27.05 23.97
N ALA A 375 3.23 28.04 23.75
CA ALA A 375 3.54 29.08 24.74
C ALA A 375 2.29 29.89 25.13
N ARG A 376 1.49 30.30 24.12
CA ARG A 376 0.21 30.99 24.36
C ARG A 376 -0.78 30.13 25.14
N ARG A 377 -0.82 28.81 24.86
CA ARG A 377 -1.68 27.85 25.59
C ARG A 377 -1.25 27.70 27.04
N VAL A 378 0.05 27.62 27.33
CA VAL A 378 0.59 27.60 28.70
C VAL A 378 0.19 28.86 29.46
N ALA A 379 0.38 30.04 28.86
CA ALA A 379 -0.04 31.31 29.47
C ALA A 379 -1.55 31.32 29.76
N HIS A 380 -2.38 30.92 28.79
CA HIS A 380 -3.84 30.86 28.97
C HIS A 380 -4.26 29.97 30.16
N LEU A 381 -3.71 28.76 30.26
CA LEU A 381 -4.00 27.85 31.37
C LEU A 381 -3.51 28.38 32.72
N ALA A 382 -2.36 29.07 32.75
CA ALA A 382 -1.84 29.72 33.95
C ALA A 382 -2.76 30.86 34.41
N ALA A 383 -3.28 31.67 33.49
CA ALA A 383 -4.25 32.73 33.78
C ALA A 383 -5.58 32.17 34.30
N GLU A 384 -6.10 31.09 33.71
CA GLU A 384 -7.30 30.40 34.20
C GLU A 384 -7.10 29.83 35.62
N ALA A 385 -5.94 29.21 35.87
CA ALA A 385 -5.58 28.71 37.20
C ALA A 385 -5.57 29.84 38.24
N LEU A 386 -5.01 31.00 37.88
CA LEU A 386 -4.97 32.18 38.74
C LEU A 386 -6.37 32.73 39.03
N GLN A 387 -7.25 32.84 38.02
CA GLN A 387 -8.62 33.32 38.19
C GLN A 387 -9.47 32.38 39.05
N LEU A 388 -9.35 31.06 38.85
CA LEU A 388 -10.01 30.07 39.70
C LEU A 388 -9.51 30.18 41.14
N ALA A 389 -8.20 30.25 41.33
CA ALA A 389 -7.62 30.39 42.67
C ALA A 389 -8.06 31.68 43.38
N GLN A 390 -8.18 32.80 42.66
CA GLN A 390 -8.67 34.04 43.24
C GLN A 390 -10.15 33.94 43.66
N ARG A 391 -11.00 33.32 42.84
CA ARG A 391 -12.41 33.06 43.19
C ARG A 391 -12.53 32.17 44.43
N ASP A 392 -11.70 31.14 44.53
CA ASP A 392 -11.67 30.26 45.69
C ASP A 392 -11.30 31.03 46.98
N ILE A 393 -10.29 31.92 46.91
CA ILE A 393 -9.90 32.80 48.02
C ILE A 393 -11.04 33.76 48.40
N ASP A 394 -11.68 34.38 47.41
CA ASP A 394 -12.74 35.35 47.66
C ASP A 394 -13.97 34.67 48.29
N SER A 395 -14.31 33.45 47.85
CA SER A 395 -15.41 32.66 48.40
C SER A 395 -15.18 32.13 49.83
N SER A 396 -13.92 32.03 50.24
CA SER A 396 -13.53 31.55 51.57
C SER A 396 -13.33 32.67 52.60
N ARG A 397 -13.41 33.94 52.18
CA ARG A 397 -13.50 35.06 53.13
C ARG A 397 -14.87 35.05 53.81
N PRO A 398 -14.94 35.10 55.15
CA PRO A 398 -16.20 35.29 55.84
C PRO A 398 -16.87 36.57 55.35
N GLN A 399 -18.11 36.47 54.87
CA GLN A 399 -18.88 37.65 54.51
C GLN A 399 -19.21 38.38 55.81
N ASP A 400 -18.43 39.41 56.13
CA ASP A 400 -18.70 40.31 57.24
C ASP A 400 -20.10 40.88 57.01
N GLN A 401 -21.01 40.49 57.90
CA GLN A 401 -22.42 40.81 57.85
C GLN A 401 -22.60 42.27 58.31
N GLY A 402 -22.13 43.20 57.48
CA GLY A 402 -22.12 44.63 57.72
C GLY A 402 -23.38 45.32 57.19
N TRP A 403 -24.38 45.44 58.06
CA TRP A 403 -25.21 46.62 58.26
C TRP A 403 -25.70 47.39 57.01
N GLY A 404 -26.95 47.14 56.60
CA GLY A 404 -27.68 47.97 55.65
C GLY A 404 -29.08 48.33 56.17
N GLY A 405 -29.46 49.60 56.05
CA GLY A 405 -30.88 49.97 55.97
C GLY A 405 -31.27 51.35 56.55
N GLY A 406 -31.43 52.33 55.65
CA GLY A 406 -32.20 53.57 55.88
C GLY A 406 -31.34 54.84 55.87
N GLY A 407 -31.60 55.88 55.10
CA GLY A 407 -32.72 56.21 54.23
C GLY A 407 -32.48 57.60 53.62
N ASP A 408 -33.29 57.91 52.63
CA ASP A 408 -33.25 58.99 51.65
C ASP A 408 -33.03 60.44 52.15
N GLY A 409 -32.44 61.27 51.29
CA GLY A 409 -32.27 62.71 51.55
C GLY A 409 -31.72 63.56 50.40
N TRP A 410 -32.56 63.82 49.39
CA TRP A 410 -32.76 65.10 48.69
C TRP A 410 -31.59 66.07 48.39
N GLY A 411 -31.43 66.37 47.08
CA GLY A 411 -31.59 67.75 46.59
C GLY A 411 -30.35 68.53 46.10
N GLY A 412 -30.47 69.05 44.86
CA GLY A 412 -29.99 70.40 44.51
C GLY A 412 -28.68 70.48 43.73
N GLY A 413 -28.75 71.09 42.55
CA GLY A 413 -27.62 71.29 41.63
C GLY A 413 -26.83 72.57 41.85
N GLY A 414 -25.84 72.83 40.98
CA GLY A 414 -25.10 74.08 41.01
C GLY A 414 -23.74 74.02 40.30
N TRP A 415 -23.59 74.86 39.28
CA TRP A 415 -22.43 75.04 38.40
C TRP A 415 -21.28 75.86 39.04
N SER A 416 -20.13 75.83 38.36
CA SER A 416 -18.93 76.70 38.50
C SER A 416 -17.91 76.22 39.54
N GLY A 417 -16.60 76.12 39.31
CA GLY A 417 -15.71 76.71 38.29
C GLY A 417 -14.38 77.06 38.99
N GLY A 418 -13.23 76.82 38.34
CA GLY A 418 -11.98 77.55 38.66
C GLY A 418 -10.88 76.83 39.46
N GLY A 419 -9.96 76.21 38.71
CA GLY A 419 -8.51 76.46 38.70
C GLY A 419 -7.68 76.79 39.97
N ARG A 420 -6.62 75.98 40.11
CA ARG A 420 -5.19 76.28 40.40
C ARG A 420 -4.63 76.17 41.84
N ARG A 421 -3.60 75.28 41.89
CA ARG A 421 -2.22 75.44 42.41
C ARG A 421 -1.88 75.07 43.86
N GLY A 422 -0.90 74.15 43.93
CA GLY A 422 0.16 74.02 44.96
C GLY A 422 -0.19 73.02 46.06
N GLY A 423 0.64 72.07 46.48
CA GLY A 423 2.03 71.74 46.18
C GLY A 423 2.58 70.91 47.34
N GLY A 424 3.33 69.84 47.02
CA GLY A 424 4.32 69.21 47.92
C GLY A 424 3.85 68.11 48.89
N GLY A 425 4.55 66.98 48.87
CA GLY A 425 4.72 66.10 50.04
C GLY A 425 4.30 64.64 49.85
N ASP A 426 5.30 63.80 49.62
CA ASP A 426 5.40 62.33 49.63
C ASP A 426 4.34 61.49 50.39
N ILE A 427 4.06 60.27 49.89
CA ILE A 427 4.29 58.95 50.54
C ILE A 427 3.42 57.85 49.85
N ALA A 428 4.11 56.88 49.22
CA ALA A 428 3.81 55.43 49.07
C ALA A 428 2.47 54.85 48.52
N SER A 429 2.67 53.82 47.66
CA SER A 429 1.72 52.79 47.16
C SER A 429 0.75 53.26 46.07
N GLY A 430 0.49 52.59 44.96
CA GLY A 430 0.78 51.23 44.51
C GLY A 430 -0.45 50.71 43.75
N ILE A 431 -0.29 50.43 42.44
CA ILE A 431 -0.94 49.33 41.69
C ILE A 431 -2.35 49.55 41.06
N LEU A 432 -2.33 49.48 39.71
CA LEU A 432 -3.25 48.85 38.72
C LEU A 432 -4.63 49.46 38.37
N GLY A 433 -4.78 49.72 37.07
CA GLY A 433 -6.07 49.84 36.38
C GLY A 433 -5.88 50.14 34.90
N GLY A 434 -5.75 49.11 34.06
CA GLY A 434 -5.60 49.27 32.61
C GLY A 434 -6.28 48.14 31.86
N LEU A 435 -7.51 48.39 31.42
CA LEU A 435 -8.24 47.60 30.43
C LEU A 435 -9.18 48.58 29.72
N VAL A 436 -9.15 48.63 28.38
CA VAL A 436 -10.33 48.67 27.48
C VAL A 436 -9.85 48.64 26.00
N ILE A 437 -10.14 47.50 25.35
CA ILE A 437 -10.84 47.27 24.07
C ILE A 437 -10.42 48.02 22.79
N GLY A 438 -10.16 47.22 21.75
CA GLY A 438 -10.25 47.52 20.31
C GLY A 438 -9.33 46.55 19.56
N SER A 439 -9.72 45.71 18.60
CA SER A 439 -10.83 45.74 17.66
C SER A 439 -10.93 44.37 16.95
N ILE A 440 -12.15 43.89 16.74
CA ILE A 440 -12.54 42.83 15.81
C ILE A 440 -13.19 43.53 14.60
N LEU A 441 -12.78 43.13 13.38
CA LEU A 441 -13.46 43.14 12.07
C LEU A 441 -14.38 44.33 11.67
N ASP A 442 -14.08 45.03 10.56
CA ASP A 442 -14.95 45.14 9.36
C ASP A 442 -14.32 46.00 8.21
N GLY A 443 -14.66 45.65 6.95
CA GLY A 443 -14.36 46.33 5.67
C GLY A 443 -13.40 45.54 4.76
N ILE A 444 -13.73 44.88 3.64
CA ILE A 444 -14.75 45.01 2.55
C ILE A 444 -14.59 46.31 1.72
N PHE A 445 -14.12 46.12 0.47
CA PHE A 445 -13.70 47.06 -0.62
C PHE A 445 -12.38 47.81 -0.32
N ASP A 446 -11.28 47.72 -1.07
CA ASP A 446 -10.96 47.46 -2.49
C ASP A 446 -9.66 46.64 -2.59
#